data_AF-A0A3N6EQM3-F1
#
_entry.id   AF-A0A3N6EQM3-F1
#
_cell.length_a   1.000
_cell.length_b   1.000
_cell.length_c   1.000
_cell.angle_alpha   90.00
_cell.angle_beta   90.00
_cell.angle_gamma   90.00
#
_symmetry.space_group_name_H-M   'P 1'
#
loop_
_entity.id
_entity.type
_entity.pdbx_description
1 polymer ?
#
loop_
_entity_poly.entity_id
_entity_poly.type
_entity_poly.pdbx_seq_one_letter_code
_entity_poly.pdbx_strand_id
1 'polypeptide(L)'
;MAMRITLRSRTTTRRAPRVLSLLGAGLLGLTLAGLPTPASAHGVAMEPGSRSYLCYKDMIASGNQTPSNPACAAAVAQTGTTPLYNWFGVLDSNGGGRTKGYIPDGELCSGGHNGPYNFSSYNAARSDWPTTHLTAGSTIQVKYSNWAAHPGKFDVYLTKDGWTPDQPLAWDDLTLTQTVNNPPQSGGAGSDGGNYYWDLQLPQGRTGKHMLFIHWIRSDSQENFYSCSDIAFDGGNGEVTGMKGGQLSAAELAEKAEKAGITADPVHAEHAEHAAAAGEAGLVASAEDSSTGYLPAATALSLTGAALVFGAGAVAQSRRRRREAGQNG
;
A
#
# COMPACT_ATOMS: atom_id res chain seq x y z
N MET A 1 50.36 79.03 -11.27
CA MET A 1 50.42 77.92 -10.30
C MET A 1 48.99 77.47 -10.03
N ALA A 2 48.51 76.45 -10.75
CA ALA A 2 47.10 76.08 -10.81
C ALA A 2 46.76 75.03 -9.74
N MET A 3 45.84 75.36 -8.83
CA MET A 3 45.42 74.52 -7.71
C MET A 3 44.29 73.60 -8.16
N ARG A 4 44.59 72.31 -8.35
CA ARG A 4 43.63 71.25 -8.67
C ARG A 4 42.76 70.95 -7.44
N ILE A 5 41.47 71.28 -7.52
CA ILE A 5 40.46 70.84 -6.54
C ILE A 5 39.89 69.51 -7.04
N THR A 6 40.27 68.41 -6.40
CA THR A 6 39.71 67.08 -6.64
C THR A 6 38.41 66.92 -5.84
N LEU A 7 37.27 66.90 -6.52
CA LEU A 7 35.99 66.51 -5.92
C LEU A 7 35.99 65.01 -5.60
N ARG A 8 35.82 64.68 -4.32
CA ARG A 8 35.72 63.30 -3.83
C ARG A 8 34.26 62.84 -3.88
N SER A 9 33.94 62.03 -4.88
CA SER A 9 32.66 61.31 -5.00
C SER A 9 32.44 60.42 -3.76
N ARG A 10 31.37 60.67 -3.00
CA ARG A 10 30.88 59.76 -1.95
C ARG A 10 29.94 58.76 -2.59
N THR A 11 30.42 57.54 -2.82
CA THR A 11 29.57 56.39 -3.17
C THR A 11 28.85 55.90 -1.90
N THR A 12 27.58 56.28 -1.74
CA THR A 12 26.69 55.62 -0.76
C THR A 12 26.41 54.20 -1.23
N THR A 13 27.11 53.22 -0.66
CA THR A 13 26.81 51.82 -0.86
C THR A 13 25.50 51.49 -0.13
N ARG A 14 24.40 51.34 -0.88
CA ARG A 14 23.15 50.77 -0.38
C ARG A 14 23.42 49.32 0.04
N ARG A 15 23.71 49.08 1.32
CA ARG A 15 23.77 47.75 1.91
C ARG A 15 22.48 47.47 2.68
N ALA A 16 21.52 46.86 1.99
CA ALA A 16 20.55 45.86 2.50
C ALA A 16 19.49 45.64 1.40
N PRO A 17 18.91 44.43 1.18
CA PRO A 17 18.81 43.29 2.10
C PRO A 17 19.09 41.93 1.44
N ARG A 18 20.24 41.29 1.70
CA ARG A 18 20.45 39.86 1.35
C ARG A 18 20.03 38.89 2.46
N VAL A 19 19.59 39.41 3.60
CA VAL A 19 19.23 38.62 4.80
C VAL A 19 17.76 38.19 4.78
N LEU A 20 16.87 38.89 4.06
CA LEU A 20 15.44 38.52 3.97
C LEU A 20 15.20 37.25 3.13
N SER A 21 16.07 36.93 2.18
CA SER A 21 15.86 35.83 1.23
C SER A 21 16.08 34.45 1.84
N LEU A 22 16.95 34.33 2.84
CA LEU A 22 17.29 33.06 3.49
C LEU A 22 16.24 32.64 4.53
N LEU A 23 15.61 33.61 5.21
CA LEU A 23 14.51 33.35 6.15
C LEU A 23 13.23 32.91 5.43
N GLY A 24 12.93 33.48 4.26
CA GLY A 24 11.77 33.10 3.46
C GLY A 24 11.86 31.67 2.89
N ALA A 25 13.04 31.25 2.42
CA ALA A 25 13.25 29.89 1.94
C ALA A 25 13.25 28.85 3.08
N GLY A 26 13.79 29.21 4.24
CA GLY A 26 13.77 28.35 5.43
C GLY A 26 12.36 28.11 5.99
N LEU A 27 11.52 29.15 6.06
CA LEU A 27 10.12 29.00 6.49
C LEU A 27 9.30 28.17 5.50
N LEU A 28 9.50 28.35 4.19
CA LEU A 28 8.76 27.58 3.18
C LEU A 28 9.13 26.09 3.23
N GLY A 29 10.41 25.76 3.42
CA GLY A 29 10.88 24.38 3.63
C GLY A 29 10.30 23.73 4.89
N LEU A 30 10.19 24.49 5.99
CA LEU A 30 9.58 24.00 7.24
C LEU A 30 8.06 23.77 7.09
N THR A 31 7.36 24.59 6.30
CA THR A 31 5.91 24.42 6.07
C THR A 31 5.57 23.22 5.20
N LEU A 32 6.42 22.86 4.22
CA LEU A 32 6.19 21.67 3.39
C LEU A 32 6.50 20.35 4.14
N ALA A 33 7.46 20.36 5.06
CA ALA A 33 7.81 19.18 5.86
C ALA A 33 6.78 18.82 6.95
N GLY A 34 5.80 19.70 7.21
CA GLY A 34 4.74 19.50 8.21
C GLY A 34 3.37 19.14 7.62
N LEU A 35 3.24 18.97 6.31
CA LEU A 35 1.99 18.50 5.72
C LEU A 35 1.81 17.02 6.07
N PRO A 36 0.68 16.62 6.69
CA PRO A 36 0.40 15.21 6.89
C PRO A 36 0.32 14.56 5.50
N THR A 37 1.23 13.63 5.23
CA THR A 37 1.06 12.73 4.11
C THR A 37 -0.15 11.85 4.42
N PRO A 38 -0.98 11.51 3.41
CA PRO A 38 -2.03 10.53 3.62
C PRO A 38 -1.38 9.21 4.06
N ALA A 39 -1.56 8.85 5.33
CA ALA A 39 -1.20 7.54 5.82
C ALA A 39 -2.17 6.55 5.19
N SER A 40 -1.75 5.90 4.10
CA SER A 40 -2.57 4.92 3.40
C SER A 40 -2.58 3.62 4.20
N ALA A 41 -3.76 3.19 4.61
CA ALA A 41 -4.01 1.81 4.98
C ALA A 41 -3.95 0.94 3.71
N HIS A 42 -3.78 -0.36 3.90
CA HIS A 42 -3.69 -1.31 2.79
C HIS A 42 -4.07 -2.70 3.28
N GLY A 43 -5.07 -3.30 2.64
CA GLY A 43 -5.48 -4.67 2.91
C GLY A 43 -6.75 -5.05 2.19
N VAL A 44 -6.85 -6.32 1.83
CA VAL A 44 -8.05 -7.03 1.35
C VAL A 44 -8.07 -8.42 1.97
N ALA A 45 -9.17 -9.16 1.80
CA ALA A 45 -9.27 -10.52 2.30
C ALA A 45 -8.21 -11.45 1.68
N MET A 46 -7.53 -12.21 2.53
CA MET A 46 -6.59 -13.27 2.15
C MET A 46 -7.26 -14.65 2.24
N GLU A 47 -8.16 -14.83 3.20
CA GLU A 47 -8.94 -16.06 3.42
C GLU A 47 -10.35 -15.69 3.91
N PRO A 48 -11.44 -16.06 3.20
CA PRO A 48 -11.49 -16.39 1.78
C PRO A 48 -10.87 -15.27 0.92
N GLY A 49 -9.95 -15.62 0.01
CA GLY A 49 -9.14 -14.63 -0.71
C GLY A 49 -9.95 -13.76 -1.66
N SER A 50 -9.62 -12.47 -1.70
CA SER A 50 -10.25 -11.51 -2.61
C SER A 50 -9.86 -11.76 -4.07
N ARG A 51 -10.60 -11.20 -5.03
CA ARG A 51 -10.24 -11.23 -6.46
C ARG A 51 -8.84 -10.69 -6.70
N SER A 52 -8.51 -9.50 -6.16
CA SER A 52 -7.20 -8.88 -6.34
C SER A 52 -6.08 -9.74 -5.75
N TYR A 53 -6.28 -10.27 -4.54
CA TYR A 53 -5.31 -11.15 -3.89
C TYR A 53 -5.14 -12.47 -4.65
N LEU A 54 -6.22 -13.20 -4.97
CA LEU A 54 -6.12 -14.49 -5.65
C LEU A 54 -5.58 -14.36 -7.09
N CYS A 55 -5.91 -13.29 -7.81
CA CYS A 55 -5.29 -13.04 -9.11
C CYS A 55 -3.80 -12.73 -9.01
N TYR A 56 -3.37 -12.01 -7.95
CA TYR A 56 -1.95 -11.81 -7.67
C TYR A 56 -1.28 -13.17 -7.40
N LYS A 57 -1.86 -14.00 -6.53
CA LYS A 57 -1.35 -15.35 -6.22
C LYS A 57 -1.29 -16.26 -7.45
N ASP A 58 -2.27 -16.16 -8.34
CA ASP A 58 -2.29 -16.90 -9.59
C ASP A 58 -1.21 -16.44 -10.58
N MET A 59 -0.94 -15.13 -10.68
CA MET A 59 0.21 -14.60 -11.42
C MET A 59 1.52 -15.15 -10.88
N ILE A 60 1.67 -15.19 -9.56
CA ILE A 60 2.89 -15.71 -8.93
C ILE A 60 3.07 -17.20 -9.23
N ALA A 61 2.01 -18.00 -9.07
CA ALA A 61 2.03 -19.41 -9.43
C ALA A 61 2.27 -19.63 -10.93
N SER A 62 1.83 -18.70 -11.79
CA SER A 62 2.06 -18.75 -13.23
C SER A 62 3.53 -18.64 -13.60
N GLY A 63 4.33 -17.92 -12.81
CA GLY A 63 5.72 -17.60 -13.14
C GLY A 63 5.84 -16.66 -14.35
N ASN A 64 4.74 -16.06 -14.77
CA ASN A 64 4.65 -15.11 -15.88
C ASN A 64 4.10 -13.77 -15.37
N GLN A 65 4.21 -12.72 -16.18
CA GLN A 65 3.61 -11.40 -15.88
C GLN A 65 2.08 -11.36 -16.04
N THR A 66 1.44 -12.50 -16.33
CA THR A 66 -0.01 -12.63 -16.49
C THR A 66 -0.51 -13.83 -15.68
N PRO A 67 -1.63 -13.70 -14.95
CA PRO A 67 -2.35 -14.81 -14.34
C PRO A 67 -2.74 -15.90 -15.37
N SER A 68 -2.87 -17.14 -14.92
CA SER A 68 -3.37 -18.25 -15.75
C SER A 68 -4.90 -18.33 -15.77
N ASN A 69 -5.56 -17.87 -14.71
CA ASN A 69 -7.01 -17.81 -14.62
C ASN A 69 -7.58 -16.87 -15.70
N PRO A 70 -8.62 -17.27 -16.47
CA PRO A 70 -9.14 -16.45 -17.56
C PRO A 70 -9.75 -15.11 -17.11
N ALA A 71 -10.44 -15.06 -15.95
CA ALA A 71 -10.99 -13.81 -15.42
C ALA A 71 -9.88 -12.85 -14.98
N CYS A 72 -8.86 -13.37 -14.27
CA CYS A 72 -7.69 -12.59 -13.87
C CYS A 72 -6.89 -12.09 -15.07
N ALA A 73 -6.68 -12.93 -16.09
CA ALA A 73 -6.00 -12.54 -17.33
C ALA A 73 -6.79 -11.47 -18.09
N ALA A 74 -8.13 -11.60 -18.15
CA ALA A 74 -9.00 -10.58 -18.74
C ALA A 74 -8.93 -9.25 -17.95
N ALA A 75 -8.85 -9.31 -16.62
CA ALA A 75 -8.68 -8.14 -15.79
C ALA A 75 -7.37 -7.40 -16.08
N VAL A 76 -6.26 -8.13 -16.17
CA VAL A 76 -4.96 -7.58 -16.57
C VAL A 76 -4.99 -7.00 -17.98
N ALA A 77 -5.66 -7.66 -18.92
CA ALA A 77 -5.79 -7.14 -20.29
C ALA A 77 -6.54 -5.78 -20.34
N GLN A 78 -7.46 -5.53 -19.40
CA GLN A 78 -8.25 -4.30 -19.35
C GLN A 78 -7.58 -3.17 -18.56
N THR A 79 -6.97 -3.47 -17.41
CA THR A 79 -6.45 -2.45 -16.47
C THR A 79 -4.95 -2.53 -16.21
N GLY A 80 -4.24 -3.42 -16.91
CA GLY A 80 -2.81 -3.66 -16.71
C GLY A 80 -2.51 -4.46 -15.43
N THR A 81 -1.23 -4.59 -15.12
CA THR A 81 -0.73 -5.37 -13.98
C THR A 81 -0.63 -4.58 -12.68
N THR A 82 -0.73 -3.24 -12.71
CA THR A 82 -0.65 -2.39 -11.51
C THR A 82 -1.58 -2.83 -10.38
N PRO A 83 -2.85 -3.22 -10.63
CA PRO A 83 -3.72 -3.77 -9.59
C PRO A 83 -3.17 -5.03 -8.90
N LEU A 84 -2.41 -5.88 -9.59
CA LEU A 84 -1.83 -7.08 -9.01
C LEU A 84 -0.68 -6.76 -8.06
N TYR A 85 0.17 -5.79 -8.40
CA TYR A 85 1.27 -5.35 -7.52
C TYR A 85 0.79 -4.51 -6.33
N ASN A 86 -0.43 -3.99 -6.41
CA ASN A 86 -1.06 -3.19 -5.36
C ASN A 86 -2.35 -3.88 -4.89
N TRP A 87 -2.40 -5.22 -4.87
CA TRP A 87 -3.61 -6.02 -4.62
C TRP A 87 -4.37 -5.66 -3.34
N PHE A 88 -3.66 -5.09 -2.37
CA PHE A 88 -4.14 -4.59 -1.08
C PHE A 88 -4.74 -3.16 -1.13
N GLY A 89 -4.62 -2.45 -2.26
CA GLY A 89 -4.92 -1.02 -2.40
C GLY A 89 -6.30 -0.69 -2.99
N VAL A 90 -7.28 -1.58 -2.82
CA VAL A 90 -8.67 -1.32 -3.25
C VAL A 90 -9.35 -0.40 -2.24
N LEU A 91 -9.14 0.91 -2.41
CA LEU A 91 -9.46 1.91 -1.39
C LEU A 91 -10.24 3.11 -1.92
N ASP A 92 -10.87 3.83 -0.99
CA ASP A 92 -11.39 5.18 -1.19
C ASP A 92 -10.98 6.04 0.01
N SER A 93 -10.09 7.01 -0.21
CA SER A 93 -9.58 7.89 0.84
C SER A 93 -10.67 8.75 1.51
N ASN A 94 -11.81 8.92 0.85
CA ASN A 94 -12.95 9.68 1.36
C ASN A 94 -14.14 8.78 1.74
N GLY A 95 -14.04 7.46 1.71
CA GLY A 95 -15.19 6.56 1.85
C GLY A 95 -16.10 6.89 3.06
N GLY A 96 -15.52 7.12 4.23
CA GLY A 96 -16.21 7.58 5.44
C GLY A 96 -17.30 6.64 5.95
N GLY A 97 -17.23 5.34 5.61
CA GLY A 97 -18.24 4.35 5.89
C GLY A 97 -19.49 4.43 5.01
N ARG A 98 -19.47 5.27 3.96
CA ARG A 98 -20.61 5.43 3.04
C ARG A 98 -20.71 4.22 2.11
N THR A 99 -21.94 3.83 1.81
CA THR A 99 -22.25 2.65 0.99
C THR A 99 -23.21 3.02 -0.13
N LYS A 100 -24.50 2.66 0.00
CA LYS A 100 -25.55 2.89 -0.99
C LYS A 100 -25.71 4.40 -1.26
N GLY A 101 -25.79 4.74 -2.53
CA GLY A 101 -25.88 6.13 -3.00
C GLY A 101 -24.54 6.88 -3.05
N TYR A 102 -23.44 6.24 -2.62
CA TYR A 102 -22.10 6.78 -2.75
C TYR A 102 -21.21 5.90 -3.64
N ILE A 103 -21.03 4.62 -3.29
CA ILE A 103 -20.43 3.63 -4.20
C ILE A 103 -21.55 3.11 -5.11
N PRO A 104 -21.46 3.30 -6.45
CA PRO A 104 -22.49 2.82 -7.37
C PRO A 104 -22.61 1.30 -7.35
N ASP A 105 -23.82 0.78 -7.60
CA ASP A 105 -24.01 -0.64 -7.87
C ASP A 105 -23.16 -1.07 -9.07
N GLY A 106 -22.61 -2.28 -8.99
CA GLY A 106 -21.65 -2.81 -9.95
C GLY A 106 -20.20 -2.38 -9.70
N GLU A 107 -19.94 -1.44 -8.80
CA GLU A 107 -18.59 -0.86 -8.60
C GLU A 107 -17.99 -1.17 -7.22
N LEU A 108 -18.59 -2.11 -6.48
CA LEU A 108 -18.20 -2.43 -5.11
C LEU A 108 -16.79 -3.02 -5.04
N CYS A 109 -16.40 -3.88 -5.99
CA CYS A 109 -15.10 -4.57 -5.97
C CYS A 109 -13.92 -3.70 -6.42
N SER A 110 -14.18 -2.49 -6.90
CA SER A 110 -13.15 -1.47 -7.19
C SER A 110 -13.17 -0.30 -6.21
N GLY A 111 -14.03 -0.33 -5.18
CA GLY A 111 -14.23 0.82 -4.29
C GLY A 111 -14.78 2.05 -5.00
N GLY A 112 -15.63 1.86 -6.01
CA GLY A 112 -16.23 2.95 -6.80
C GLY A 112 -15.25 3.66 -7.74
N HIS A 113 -14.06 3.09 -7.99
CA HIS A 113 -12.96 3.70 -8.75
C HIS A 113 -12.37 4.96 -8.10
N ASN A 114 -12.60 5.15 -6.81
CA ASN A 114 -12.17 6.35 -6.08
C ASN A 114 -10.71 6.29 -5.60
N GLY A 115 -10.08 5.11 -5.71
CA GLY A 115 -8.70 4.88 -5.29
C GLY A 115 -7.64 5.31 -6.31
N PRO A 116 -6.36 5.29 -5.92
CA PRO A 116 -5.24 5.69 -6.78
C PRO A 116 -4.93 4.69 -7.91
N TYR A 117 -5.42 3.46 -7.82
CA TYR A 117 -5.22 2.41 -8.81
C TYR A 117 -6.53 2.00 -9.48
N ASN A 118 -6.45 1.65 -10.76
CA ASN A 118 -7.62 1.28 -11.55
C ASN A 118 -8.01 -0.20 -11.34
N PHE A 119 -8.91 -0.46 -10.39
CA PHE A 119 -9.49 -1.79 -10.15
C PHE A 119 -10.78 -2.06 -10.93
N SER A 120 -11.17 -1.22 -11.90
CA SER A 120 -12.48 -1.33 -12.58
C SER A 120 -12.74 -2.71 -13.20
N SER A 121 -11.72 -3.40 -13.70
CA SER A 121 -11.85 -4.74 -14.28
C SER A 121 -12.20 -5.84 -13.27
N TYR A 122 -11.94 -5.61 -11.97
CA TYR A 122 -12.28 -6.54 -10.90
C TYR A 122 -13.77 -6.54 -10.57
N ASN A 123 -14.54 -5.62 -11.12
CA ASN A 123 -16.01 -5.61 -11.05
C ASN A 123 -16.68 -6.56 -12.06
N ALA A 124 -15.92 -7.14 -13.01
CA ALA A 124 -16.51 -7.92 -14.08
C ALA A 124 -17.39 -9.07 -13.56
N ALA A 125 -18.63 -9.12 -14.05
CA ALA A 125 -19.59 -10.17 -13.79
C ALA A 125 -19.19 -11.42 -14.59
N ARG A 126 -18.52 -12.36 -13.93
CA ARG A 126 -18.02 -13.60 -14.52
C ARG A 126 -18.09 -14.74 -13.52
N SER A 127 -18.34 -15.96 -13.99
CA SER A 127 -18.42 -17.16 -13.14
C SER A 127 -17.09 -17.91 -13.01
N ASP A 128 -16.03 -17.45 -13.65
CA ASP A 128 -14.72 -18.13 -13.75
C ASP A 128 -13.60 -17.44 -12.97
N TRP A 129 -13.94 -16.56 -12.01
CA TRP A 129 -12.99 -16.07 -11.02
C TRP A 129 -12.49 -17.20 -10.11
N PRO A 130 -11.25 -17.10 -9.57
CA PRO A 130 -10.78 -18.01 -8.53
C PRO A 130 -11.79 -18.06 -7.37
N THR A 131 -12.17 -19.27 -6.94
CA THR A 131 -13.27 -19.44 -5.99
C THR A 131 -12.84 -20.24 -4.77
N THR A 132 -13.13 -19.76 -3.56
CA THR A 132 -12.98 -20.54 -2.32
C THR A 132 -14.22 -21.39 -2.04
N HIS A 133 -14.03 -22.69 -1.79
CA HIS A 133 -15.08 -23.68 -1.54
C HIS A 133 -15.33 -23.83 -0.05
N LEU A 134 -16.59 -23.72 0.36
CA LEU A 134 -17.02 -23.60 1.75
C LEU A 134 -18.22 -24.50 2.05
N THR A 135 -18.44 -24.74 3.34
CA THR A 135 -19.58 -25.50 3.85
C THR A 135 -20.55 -24.55 4.54
N ALA A 136 -21.82 -24.55 4.13
CA ALA A 136 -22.83 -23.73 4.78
C ALA A 136 -23.02 -24.16 6.24
N GLY A 137 -23.20 -23.21 7.15
CA GLY A 137 -23.33 -23.48 8.59
C GLY A 137 -22.03 -23.83 9.31
N SER A 138 -20.87 -23.91 8.64
CA SER A 138 -19.59 -24.05 9.33
C SER A 138 -19.06 -22.70 9.85
N THR A 139 -18.11 -22.76 10.78
CA THR A 139 -17.30 -21.60 11.16
C THR A 139 -15.99 -21.66 10.39
N ILE A 140 -15.61 -20.53 9.79
CA ILE A 140 -14.31 -20.37 9.15
C ILE A 140 -13.52 -19.27 9.83
N GLN A 141 -12.20 -19.34 9.73
CA GLN A 141 -11.36 -18.20 10.07
C GLN A 141 -11.23 -17.29 8.85
N VAL A 142 -11.56 -16.02 9.02
CA VAL A 142 -11.27 -14.97 8.05
C VAL A 142 -9.88 -14.42 8.34
N LYS A 143 -9.07 -14.23 7.30
CA LYS A 143 -7.82 -13.47 7.36
C LYS A 143 -7.89 -12.29 6.39
N TYR A 144 -7.60 -11.10 6.90
CA TYR A 144 -7.61 -9.86 6.14
C TYR A 144 -6.22 -9.22 6.23
N SER A 145 -5.59 -8.89 5.09
CA SER A 145 -4.22 -8.41 5.08
C SER A 145 -4.05 -7.15 5.94
N ASN A 146 -2.96 -7.10 6.71
CA ASN A 146 -2.54 -5.91 7.47
C ASN A 146 -1.33 -5.21 6.81
N TRP A 147 -1.24 -5.22 5.47
CA TRP A 147 -0.12 -4.64 4.71
C TRP A 147 0.28 -3.26 5.23
N ALA A 148 -0.70 -2.41 5.53
CA ALA A 148 -0.55 -1.32 6.46
C ALA A 148 -1.67 -1.39 7.51
N ALA A 149 -1.31 -1.65 8.77
CA ALA A 149 -2.25 -1.84 9.85
C ALA A 149 -2.83 -0.52 10.37
N HIS A 150 -4.15 -0.46 10.55
CA HIS A 150 -4.88 0.69 11.11
C HIS A 150 -6.06 0.23 11.99
N PRO A 151 -6.54 1.06 12.93
CA PRO A 151 -7.73 0.75 13.70
C PRO A 151 -9.01 0.95 12.86
N GLY A 152 -10.05 0.18 13.15
CA GLY A 152 -11.33 0.32 12.48
C GLY A 152 -12.26 -0.86 12.69
N LYS A 153 -13.31 -0.87 11.87
CA LYS A 153 -14.29 -1.95 11.81
C LYS A 153 -14.32 -2.60 10.44
N PHE A 154 -14.59 -3.90 10.42
CA PHE A 154 -14.74 -4.71 9.23
C PHE A 154 -16.20 -5.16 9.15
N ASP A 155 -16.97 -4.55 8.26
CA ASP A 155 -18.33 -4.97 7.97
C ASP A 155 -18.29 -6.08 6.90
N VAL A 156 -18.70 -7.29 7.28
CA VAL A 156 -18.68 -8.50 6.46
C VAL A 156 -20.07 -8.78 5.93
N TYR A 157 -20.21 -8.78 4.62
CA TYR A 157 -21.45 -9.01 3.90
C TYR A 157 -21.37 -10.29 3.08
N LEU A 158 -22.54 -10.90 2.88
CA LEU A 158 -22.71 -12.05 2.00
C LEU A 158 -23.87 -11.77 1.04
N THR A 159 -23.69 -12.13 -0.23
CA THR A 159 -24.80 -12.13 -1.19
C THR A 159 -25.99 -12.97 -0.74
N LYS A 160 -27.20 -12.51 -1.04
CA LYS A 160 -28.48 -13.20 -0.78
C LYS A 160 -28.61 -14.46 -1.65
N ASP A 161 -29.55 -15.33 -1.27
CA ASP A 161 -29.90 -16.49 -2.10
C ASP A 161 -30.44 -16.03 -3.46
N GLY A 162 -30.09 -16.77 -4.51
CA GLY A 162 -30.48 -16.46 -5.88
C GLY A 162 -29.57 -15.46 -6.58
N TRP A 163 -28.61 -14.83 -5.89
CA TRP A 163 -27.55 -14.09 -6.57
C TRP A 163 -26.64 -15.04 -7.36
N THR A 164 -26.25 -14.63 -8.55
CA THR A 164 -25.33 -15.33 -9.45
C THR A 164 -24.21 -14.40 -9.92
N PRO A 165 -23.01 -14.92 -10.26
CA PRO A 165 -21.86 -14.09 -10.60
C PRO A 165 -21.88 -13.54 -12.04
N ASP A 166 -22.95 -13.79 -12.80
CA ASP A 166 -23.17 -13.32 -14.18
C ASP A 166 -23.83 -11.93 -14.25
N GLN A 167 -24.20 -11.34 -13.12
CA GLN A 167 -24.55 -9.92 -13.02
C GLN A 167 -23.58 -9.13 -12.14
N PRO A 168 -23.46 -7.80 -12.36
CA PRO A 168 -22.70 -6.93 -11.47
C PRO A 168 -23.26 -6.98 -10.04
N LEU A 169 -22.37 -6.98 -9.04
CA LEU A 169 -22.76 -6.96 -7.63
C LEU A 169 -23.39 -5.61 -7.26
N ALA A 170 -24.58 -5.60 -6.67
CA ALA A 170 -25.26 -4.42 -6.15
C ALA A 170 -25.34 -4.45 -4.61
N TRP A 171 -25.54 -3.28 -3.98
CA TRP A 171 -25.75 -3.20 -2.53
C TRP A 171 -26.98 -3.97 -2.07
N ASP A 172 -28.04 -3.99 -2.89
CA ASP A 172 -29.27 -4.71 -2.58
C ASP A 172 -29.12 -6.23 -2.73
N ASP A 173 -28.01 -6.73 -3.27
CA ASP A 173 -27.69 -8.16 -3.26
C ASP A 173 -27.10 -8.62 -1.93
N LEU A 174 -26.63 -7.70 -1.09
CA LEU A 174 -25.83 -8.01 0.10
C LEU A 174 -26.68 -8.06 1.37
N THR A 175 -26.26 -8.93 2.30
CA THR A 175 -26.73 -9.00 3.69
C THR A 175 -25.54 -8.86 4.63
N LEU A 176 -25.56 -7.86 5.50
CA LEU A 176 -24.56 -7.73 6.57
C LEU A 176 -24.66 -8.96 7.48
N THR A 177 -23.55 -9.69 7.61
CA THR A 177 -23.47 -10.94 8.37
C THR A 177 -22.75 -10.74 9.70
N GLN A 178 -21.70 -9.92 9.72
CA GLN A 178 -20.89 -9.65 10.92
C GLN A 178 -20.26 -8.27 10.84
N THR A 179 -20.09 -7.60 11.98
CA THR A 179 -19.19 -6.44 12.13
C THR A 179 -18.13 -6.80 13.16
N VAL A 180 -16.87 -6.63 12.79
CA VAL A 180 -15.72 -6.94 13.66
C VAL A 180 -14.94 -5.65 13.93
N ASN A 181 -14.71 -5.31 15.19
CA ASN A 181 -13.99 -4.09 15.58
C ASN A 181 -12.59 -4.45 16.06
N ASN A 182 -11.56 -3.84 15.49
CA ASN A 182 -10.15 -4.04 15.86
C ASN A 182 -9.78 -5.50 16.16
N PRO A 183 -9.95 -6.43 15.19
CA PRO A 183 -9.58 -7.83 15.38
C PRO A 183 -8.09 -7.98 15.74
N PRO A 184 -7.72 -9.08 16.42
CA PRO A 184 -6.32 -9.40 16.65
C PRO A 184 -5.55 -9.58 15.34
N GLN A 185 -4.24 -9.44 15.40
CA GLN A 185 -3.33 -9.57 14.26
C GLN A 185 -2.33 -10.70 14.46
N SER A 186 -1.89 -11.30 13.36
CA SER A 186 -0.81 -12.29 13.30
C SER A 186 0.12 -11.95 12.14
N GLY A 187 1.43 -12.06 12.36
CA GLY A 187 2.45 -11.60 11.42
C GLY A 187 2.63 -10.07 11.46
N GLY A 188 3.82 -9.61 11.08
CA GLY A 188 4.13 -8.18 11.05
C GLY A 188 3.38 -7.45 9.92
N ALA A 189 2.97 -6.21 10.16
CA ALA A 189 2.44 -5.35 9.10
C ALA A 189 3.46 -5.20 7.96
N GLY A 190 2.97 -5.21 6.72
CA GLY A 190 3.81 -5.16 5.51
C GLY A 190 4.53 -6.47 5.17
N SER A 191 4.25 -7.56 5.88
CA SER A 191 4.75 -8.89 5.52
C SER A 191 3.76 -9.66 4.65
N ASP A 192 4.24 -10.63 3.87
CA ASP A 192 3.43 -11.46 2.97
C ASP A 192 2.30 -12.21 3.67
N GLY A 193 2.51 -12.60 4.93
CA GLY A 193 1.56 -13.34 5.75
C GLY A 193 0.85 -12.51 6.81
N GLY A 194 1.17 -11.22 6.93
CA GLY A 194 0.60 -10.35 7.93
C GLY A 194 -0.92 -10.17 7.74
N ASN A 195 -1.70 -10.42 8.79
CA ASN A 195 -3.15 -10.33 8.72
C ASN A 195 -3.81 -10.00 10.06
N TYR A 196 -4.99 -9.39 9.97
CA TYR A 196 -6.04 -9.50 10.96
C TYR A 196 -6.76 -10.84 10.82
N TYR A 197 -7.24 -11.40 11.93
CA TYR A 197 -8.03 -12.63 11.87
C TYR A 197 -9.20 -12.64 12.85
N TRP A 198 -10.27 -13.34 12.47
CA TRP A 198 -11.45 -13.58 13.31
C TRP A 198 -12.25 -14.78 12.79
N ASP A 199 -13.15 -15.30 13.63
CA ASP A 199 -14.08 -16.36 13.24
C ASP A 199 -15.36 -15.77 12.62
N LEU A 200 -15.76 -16.33 11.49
CA LEU A 200 -17.02 -16.05 10.79
C LEU A 200 -17.89 -17.31 10.76
N GLN A 201 -19.04 -17.24 11.42
CA GLN A 201 -20.08 -18.26 11.32
C GLN A 201 -20.83 -18.09 10.00
N LEU A 202 -20.70 -19.05 9.08
CA LEU A 202 -21.39 -19.00 7.80
C LEU A 202 -22.88 -19.32 7.97
N PRO A 203 -23.79 -18.65 7.23
CA PRO A 203 -25.21 -18.95 7.29
C PRO A 203 -25.52 -20.38 6.87
N GLN A 204 -26.52 -20.98 7.49
CA GLN A 204 -27.04 -22.28 7.08
C GLN A 204 -27.82 -22.16 5.76
N GLY A 205 -27.96 -23.27 5.04
CA GLY A 205 -28.86 -23.39 3.88
C GLY A 205 -28.39 -22.67 2.60
N ARG A 206 -27.23 -22.02 2.60
CA ARG A 206 -26.62 -21.46 1.38
C ARG A 206 -26.13 -22.58 0.46
N THR A 207 -26.21 -22.38 -0.85
CA THR A 207 -25.75 -23.34 -1.85
C THR A 207 -25.22 -22.62 -3.09
N GLY A 208 -24.20 -23.18 -3.74
CA GLY A 208 -23.70 -22.66 -5.01
C GLY A 208 -22.84 -21.41 -4.85
N LYS A 209 -22.70 -20.63 -5.94
CA LYS A 209 -21.81 -19.46 -5.99
C LYS A 209 -22.38 -18.28 -5.21
N HIS A 210 -21.52 -17.63 -4.43
CA HIS A 210 -21.82 -16.42 -3.69
C HIS A 210 -20.60 -15.49 -3.69
N MET A 211 -20.81 -14.24 -3.29
CA MET A 211 -19.75 -13.28 -3.01
C MET A 211 -19.74 -12.96 -1.52
N LEU A 212 -18.55 -13.03 -0.92
CA LEU A 212 -18.27 -12.45 0.40
C LEU A 212 -17.61 -11.09 0.17
N PHE A 213 -18.24 -10.04 0.70
CA PHE A 213 -17.77 -8.66 0.56
C PHE A 213 -17.38 -8.11 1.93
N ILE A 214 -16.17 -7.57 2.07
CA ILE A 214 -15.71 -6.94 3.31
C ILE A 214 -15.44 -5.46 3.05
N HIS A 215 -16.03 -4.61 3.87
CA HIS A 215 -15.81 -3.17 3.91
C HIS A 215 -15.07 -2.81 5.19
N TRP A 216 -13.78 -2.50 5.06
CA TRP A 216 -12.96 -2.01 6.18
C TRP A 216 -13.08 -0.50 6.29
N ILE A 217 -13.60 -0.05 7.42
CA ILE A 217 -13.85 1.34 7.74
C ILE A 217 -12.91 1.75 8.86
N ARG A 218 -11.92 2.58 8.53
CA ARG A 218 -10.97 3.12 9.51
C ARG A 218 -11.68 4.00 10.53
N SER A 219 -11.19 3.97 11.76
CA SER A 219 -11.68 4.88 12.82
C SER A 219 -10.84 6.13 13.00
N ASP A 220 -9.67 6.19 12.35
CA ASP A 220 -8.68 7.28 12.43
C ASP A 220 -8.58 8.10 11.13
N SER A 221 -9.36 7.76 10.09
CA SER A 221 -9.39 8.41 8.78
C SER A 221 -10.75 8.22 8.10
N GLN A 222 -11.02 9.00 7.03
CA GLN A 222 -12.14 8.72 6.13
C GLN A 222 -11.85 7.57 5.16
N GLU A 223 -10.61 7.11 5.08
CA GLU A 223 -10.23 6.08 4.14
C GLU A 223 -10.86 4.72 4.46
N ASN A 224 -11.37 4.03 3.42
CA ASN A 224 -11.96 2.70 3.51
C ASN A 224 -11.36 1.75 2.48
N PHE A 225 -11.52 0.45 2.71
CA PHE A 225 -11.09 -0.63 1.80
C PHE A 225 -12.24 -1.56 1.47
N TYR A 226 -12.19 -2.09 0.26
CA TYR A 226 -13.26 -2.88 -0.33
C TYR A 226 -12.70 -4.20 -0.85
N SER A 227 -13.25 -5.31 -0.40
CA SER A 227 -12.74 -6.64 -0.74
C SER A 227 -13.89 -7.53 -1.21
N CYS A 228 -13.78 -8.09 -2.41
CA CYS A 228 -14.71 -9.07 -2.97
C CYS A 228 -14.02 -10.43 -3.08
N SER A 229 -14.57 -11.46 -2.44
CA SER A 229 -14.09 -12.84 -2.50
C SER A 229 -15.18 -13.75 -3.10
N ASP A 230 -14.91 -14.34 -4.27
CA ASP A 230 -15.81 -15.32 -4.88
C ASP A 230 -15.73 -16.63 -4.09
N ILE A 231 -16.89 -17.13 -3.64
CA ILE A 231 -17.01 -18.34 -2.84
C ILE A 231 -18.07 -19.29 -3.41
N ALA A 232 -18.00 -20.56 -3.02
CA ALA A 232 -19.02 -21.56 -3.34
C ALA A 232 -19.42 -22.33 -2.08
N PHE A 233 -20.72 -22.45 -1.82
CA PHE A 233 -21.26 -23.35 -0.80
C PHE A 233 -21.57 -24.71 -1.45
N ASP A 234 -20.58 -25.59 -1.45
CA ASP A 234 -20.65 -26.93 -2.07
C ASP A 234 -20.03 -28.04 -1.20
N GLY A 235 -19.76 -27.73 0.07
CA GLY A 235 -19.21 -28.69 1.03
C GLY A 235 -17.68 -28.66 1.14
N GLY A 236 -17.02 -27.65 0.55
CA GLY A 236 -15.59 -27.43 0.72
C GLY A 236 -15.19 -26.90 2.10
N ASN A 237 -13.88 -26.85 2.34
CA ASN A 237 -13.25 -26.51 3.61
C ASN A 237 -12.16 -25.44 3.45
N GLY A 238 -12.30 -24.56 2.46
CA GLY A 238 -11.37 -23.45 2.20
C GLY A 238 -10.43 -23.68 1.02
N GLU A 239 -10.64 -24.74 0.23
CA GLU A 239 -9.88 -24.95 -0.99
C GLU A 239 -10.26 -23.94 -2.06
N VAL A 240 -9.31 -23.56 -2.90
CA VAL A 240 -9.50 -22.57 -3.96
C VAL A 240 -9.32 -23.25 -5.31
N THR A 241 -10.28 -23.06 -6.22
CA THR A 241 -10.19 -23.52 -7.61
C THR A 241 -10.05 -22.35 -8.56
N GLY A 242 -9.77 -22.64 -9.84
CA GLY A 242 -9.66 -21.64 -10.91
C GLY A 242 -8.27 -21.04 -11.07
N MET A 243 -7.26 -21.47 -10.31
CA MET A 243 -5.87 -21.01 -10.46
C MET A 243 -4.95 -22.07 -11.07
N LYS A 244 -3.75 -21.66 -11.48
CA LYS A 244 -2.71 -22.57 -11.96
C LYS A 244 -2.33 -23.57 -10.86
N GLY A 245 -2.34 -24.85 -11.22
CA GLY A 245 -2.07 -25.96 -10.30
C GLY A 245 -3.32 -26.62 -9.73
N GLY A 246 -4.53 -26.21 -10.16
CA GLY A 246 -5.78 -26.86 -9.78
C GLY A 246 -6.30 -26.40 -8.42
N GLN A 247 -7.02 -27.29 -7.73
CA GLN A 247 -7.51 -27.04 -6.37
C GLN A 247 -6.30 -26.89 -5.43
N LEU A 248 -6.19 -25.75 -4.75
CA LEU A 248 -5.16 -25.46 -3.76
C LEU A 248 -5.83 -25.00 -2.48
N SER A 249 -5.44 -25.52 -1.32
CA SER A 249 -5.85 -24.93 -0.05
C SER A 249 -5.32 -23.51 0.10
N ALA A 250 -5.99 -22.70 0.92
CA ALA A 250 -5.51 -21.37 1.29
C ALA A 250 -4.06 -21.38 1.83
N ALA A 251 -3.71 -22.40 2.62
CA ALA A 251 -2.36 -22.58 3.16
C ALA A 251 -1.33 -22.89 2.05
N GLU A 252 -1.67 -23.78 1.11
CA GLU A 252 -0.78 -24.08 -0.03
C GLU A 252 -0.57 -22.86 -0.92
N LEU A 253 -1.56 -21.96 -1.03
CA LEU A 253 -1.40 -20.69 -1.72
C LEU A 253 -0.45 -19.76 -0.98
N ALA A 254 -0.63 -19.62 0.33
CA ALA A 254 0.26 -18.81 1.18
C ALA A 254 1.72 -19.26 1.01
N GLU A 255 1.99 -20.56 1.20
CA GLU A 255 3.31 -21.18 1.06
C GLU A 255 3.91 -20.98 -0.35
N LYS A 256 3.09 -21.09 -1.41
CA LYS A 256 3.56 -20.90 -2.78
C LYS A 256 4.02 -19.47 -3.09
N ALA A 257 3.43 -18.43 -2.50
CA ALA A 257 3.96 -17.08 -2.69
C ALA A 257 5.24 -16.85 -1.90
N GLU A 258 5.32 -17.36 -0.68
CA GLU A 258 6.54 -17.27 0.13
C GLU A 258 7.72 -17.92 -0.62
N LYS A 259 7.53 -19.13 -1.17
CA LYS A 259 8.55 -19.82 -1.97
C LYS A 259 8.92 -19.11 -3.27
N ALA A 260 8.02 -18.31 -3.83
CA ALA A 260 8.33 -17.53 -5.02
C ALA A 260 9.30 -16.36 -4.71
N GLY A 261 9.69 -16.16 -3.45
CA GLY A 261 10.77 -15.25 -3.06
C GLY A 261 10.43 -13.79 -3.38
N ILE A 262 9.15 -13.45 -3.37
CA ILE A 262 8.70 -12.09 -3.70
C ILE A 262 8.90 -11.24 -2.46
N THR A 263 10.08 -10.67 -2.33
CA THR A 263 10.19 -9.39 -1.65
C THR A 263 9.36 -8.40 -2.45
N ALA A 264 8.46 -7.66 -1.81
CA ALA A 264 7.81 -6.52 -2.46
C ALA A 264 8.86 -5.76 -3.27
N ASP A 265 8.65 -5.63 -4.59
CA ASP A 265 9.35 -4.58 -5.32
C ASP A 265 9.09 -3.30 -4.51
N PRO A 266 10.11 -2.49 -4.20
CA PRO A 266 9.89 -1.22 -3.56
C PRO A 266 9.11 -0.35 -4.55
N VAL A 267 7.78 -0.46 -4.53
CA VAL A 267 6.87 0.44 -5.22
C VAL A 267 6.97 1.76 -4.47
N HIS A 268 7.99 2.53 -4.84
CA HIS A 268 8.39 3.82 -4.30
C HIS A 268 8.54 3.90 -2.76
N ALA A 269 9.76 4.24 -2.33
CA ALA A 269 10.13 4.52 -0.95
C ALA A 269 9.31 5.62 -0.23
N GLU A 270 8.23 6.13 -0.82
CA GLU A 270 7.35 7.13 -0.20
C GLU A 270 6.30 6.53 0.75
N HIS A 271 6.02 5.21 0.73
CA HIS A 271 4.95 4.64 1.57
C HIS A 271 5.42 3.83 2.78
N ALA A 272 6.68 3.38 2.83
CA ALA A 272 7.21 2.60 3.96
C ALA A 272 7.65 3.45 5.16
N GLU A 273 8.02 4.72 4.95
CA GLU A 273 8.50 5.60 6.04
C GLU A 273 7.39 6.06 7.01
N HIS A 274 6.11 5.87 6.66
CA HIS A 274 4.99 6.32 7.50
C HIS A 274 4.59 5.35 8.61
N ALA A 275 4.96 4.07 8.53
CA ALA A 275 4.68 3.08 9.58
C ALA A 275 5.53 3.33 10.85
N ALA A 276 6.76 3.85 10.68
CA ALA A 276 7.66 4.14 11.80
C ALA A 276 7.24 5.37 12.63
N ALA A 277 6.45 6.28 12.04
CA ALA A 277 6.05 7.54 12.66
C ALA A 277 4.82 7.42 13.59
N ALA A 278 4.11 6.30 13.59
CA ALA A 278 2.88 6.09 14.37
C ALA A 278 3.10 5.68 15.84
N GLY A 279 4.35 5.54 16.29
CA GLY A 279 4.69 5.54 17.72
C GLY A 279 4.06 4.43 18.56
N GLU A 280 4.49 3.18 18.36
CA GLU A 280 4.53 2.17 19.45
C GLU A 280 5.91 1.51 19.47
N ALA A 281 6.87 2.18 20.12
CA ALA A 281 8.13 1.58 20.49
C ALA A 281 7.95 0.83 21.81
N GLY A 282 7.85 -0.49 21.76
CA GLY A 282 7.99 -1.33 22.95
C GLY A 282 7.34 -2.70 22.83
N LEU A 283 8.08 -3.67 22.29
CA LEU A 283 8.17 -5.09 22.71
C LEU A 283 8.57 -5.99 21.55
N VAL A 284 9.85 -5.92 21.12
CA VAL A 284 10.54 -7.10 20.59
C VAL A 284 12.04 -6.91 20.78
N ALA A 285 12.53 -7.33 21.94
CA ALA A 285 13.90 -7.80 22.09
C ALA A 285 13.81 -9.05 22.95
N SER A 286 14.06 -10.21 22.32
CA SER A 286 14.68 -11.41 22.89
C SER A 286 14.24 -12.65 22.13
N ALA A 287 14.97 -12.98 21.07
CA ALA A 287 15.14 -14.36 20.64
C ALA A 287 16.44 -14.47 19.81
N GLU A 288 17.59 -14.19 20.43
CA GLU A 288 18.84 -14.75 19.96
C GLU A 288 19.65 -15.31 21.13
N ASP A 289 19.91 -16.60 20.96
CA ASP A 289 20.85 -17.55 21.53
C ASP A 289 21.80 -17.14 22.67
N SER A 290 21.82 -18.04 23.64
CA SER A 290 22.70 -18.10 24.79
C SER A 290 24.10 -18.59 24.43
N SER A 291 25.12 -17.73 24.51
CA SER A 291 26.43 -18.13 25.02
C SER A 291 27.29 -16.97 25.53
N THR A 292 27.69 -17.09 26.80
CA THR A 292 28.89 -16.54 27.44
C THR A 292 29.12 -15.01 27.50
N GLY A 293 28.86 -14.46 28.70
CA GLY A 293 29.92 -13.80 29.48
C GLY A 293 30.03 -12.26 29.45
N TYR A 294 29.95 -11.69 30.66
CA TYR A 294 30.44 -10.37 31.10
C TYR A 294 29.56 -9.11 30.92
N LEU A 295 29.05 -8.63 32.07
CA LEU A 295 28.85 -7.20 32.42
C LEU A 295 30.20 -6.62 32.90
N PRO A 296 30.46 -5.27 32.92
CA PRO A 296 29.47 -4.22 33.22
C PRO A 296 29.59 -2.87 32.47
N ALA A 297 28.49 -2.10 32.59
CA ALA A 297 28.33 -0.64 32.67
C ALA A 297 29.29 0.32 31.93
N ALA A 298 28.74 1.15 31.03
CA ALA A 298 29.14 2.56 30.90
C ALA A 298 28.06 3.40 30.20
N THR A 299 27.75 4.54 30.81
CA THR A 299 27.06 5.71 30.27
C THR A 299 27.75 6.28 29.03
N ALA A 300 27.01 6.71 28.01
CA ALA A 300 27.47 7.74 27.07
C ALA A 300 26.30 8.45 26.36
N LEU A 301 26.21 9.77 26.61
CA LEU A 301 25.59 10.75 25.73
C LEU A 301 26.32 10.75 24.37
N SER A 302 25.59 10.82 23.26
CA SER A 302 26.15 11.20 21.96
C SER A 302 25.21 12.15 21.22
N LEU A 303 25.56 13.44 21.33
CA LEU A 303 25.24 14.48 20.36
C LEU A 303 26.17 14.37 19.14
N THR A 304 25.69 14.89 18.02
CA THR A 304 26.39 15.31 16.78
C THR A 304 26.64 14.27 15.68
N GLY A 305 26.22 14.67 14.46
CA GLY A 305 26.51 13.99 13.21
C GLY A 305 25.89 14.66 11.99
N ALA A 306 26.10 15.98 11.80
CA ALA A 306 25.81 16.66 10.53
C ALA A 306 27.07 17.36 10.04
N ALA A 307 27.76 16.77 9.06
CA ALA A 307 28.86 17.38 8.33
C ALA A 307 28.50 17.43 6.84
N LEU A 308 28.15 18.64 6.38
CA LEU A 308 28.00 19.00 4.98
C LEU A 308 29.38 19.27 4.37
N VAL A 309 29.73 18.54 3.31
CA VAL A 309 30.91 18.83 2.47
C VAL A 309 30.44 19.51 1.18
N PHE A 310 30.79 20.78 1.01
CA PHE A 310 30.79 21.49 -0.27
C PHE A 310 32.22 21.82 -0.66
N GLY A 311 32.62 21.49 -1.89
CA GLY A 311 33.89 21.97 -2.45
C GLY A 311 34.26 21.35 -3.79
N ALA A 312 33.75 21.92 -4.90
CA ALA A 312 34.35 21.74 -6.22
C ALA A 312 34.19 23.04 -7.03
N GLY A 313 35.32 23.67 -7.39
CA GLY A 313 35.31 24.78 -8.35
C GLY A 313 36.58 25.63 -8.37
N ALA A 314 37.27 25.57 -9.51
CA ALA A 314 38.39 26.42 -10.00
C ALA A 314 39.78 26.04 -9.44
N VAL A 315 40.89 25.98 -10.20
CA VAL A 315 41.35 26.77 -11.34
C VAL A 315 42.35 25.93 -12.17
N ALA A 316 42.22 25.88 -13.50
CA ALA A 316 43.30 25.46 -14.40
C ALA A 316 43.69 26.65 -15.29
N GLN A 317 44.91 27.15 -15.13
CA GLN A 317 45.47 28.23 -15.94
C GLN A 317 46.89 27.85 -16.36
N SER A 318 47.09 27.65 -17.66
CA SER A 318 48.27 28.13 -18.44
C SER A 318 48.41 27.33 -19.73
N ARG A 319 48.96 28.00 -20.77
CA ARG A 319 49.34 27.51 -22.11
C ARG A 319 48.29 27.65 -23.23
N ARG A 320 48.06 28.90 -23.67
CA ARG A 320 48.01 29.24 -25.11
C ARG A 320 47.89 30.75 -25.33
N ARG A 321 49.00 31.48 -25.19
CA ARG A 321 49.23 32.79 -25.84
C ARG A 321 50.71 32.95 -26.16
N ARG A 322 51.17 32.19 -27.16
CA ARG A 322 52.36 32.49 -27.98
C ARG A 322 52.05 32.02 -29.40
N ARG A 323 51.36 32.89 -30.14
CA ARG A 323 51.36 33.04 -31.59
C ARG A 323 50.47 34.25 -31.87
N GLU A 324 50.96 35.12 -32.76
CA GLU A 324 50.34 36.37 -33.24
C GLU A 324 50.58 37.62 -32.39
N ALA A 325 51.80 38.17 -32.54
CA ALA A 325 52.03 39.61 -32.77
C ALA A 325 53.52 39.80 -33.08
N GLY A 326 53.93 39.46 -34.30
CA GLY A 326 54.97 40.22 -34.97
C GLY A 326 54.25 41.37 -35.66
N GLN A 327 54.43 42.60 -35.19
CA GLN A 327 54.25 43.84 -35.94
C GLN A 327 54.67 45.04 -35.06
N ASN A 328 55.66 45.78 -35.60
CA ASN A 328 56.06 47.16 -35.29
C ASN A 328 56.94 47.42 -34.05
N GLY A 329 58.18 47.83 -34.31
CA GLY A 329 59.07 48.52 -33.38
C GLY A 329 60.45 47.92 -33.32
#